data_AF-A0A960JV53-F1
#
_entry.id   AF-A0A960JV53-F1
#
_cell.length_a   1.000
_cell.length_b   1.000
_cell.length_c   1.000
_cell.angle_alpha   90.00
_cell.angle_beta   90.00
_cell.angle_gamma   90.00
#
_symmetry.space_group_name_H-M   'P 1'
#
loop_
_entity.id
_entity.type
_entity.pdbx_description
1 polymer ?
#
loop_
_entity_poly.entity_id
_entity_poly.type
_entity_poly.pdbx_seq_one_letter_code
_entity_poly.pdbx_strand_id
1 'polypeptide(L)'
;MRHLRFDVATLHVDHKPVVLKAAYLLVAQQDGSIDLQWECLAYGFESAEIPRGGYQVEIVTLDGRSISGPAVLVRSLDGNHVLRGDGPIVGVTADELS
;
A
#
# COMPACT_ATOMS: atom_id res chain seq x y z
N MET A 1 -11.05 -16.51 1.64
CA MET A 1 -10.37 -15.23 1.29
C MET A 1 -11.36 -14.07 1.28
N ARG A 2 -11.26 -13.19 2.27
CA ARG A 2 -12.01 -11.92 2.34
C ARG A 2 -11.07 -10.77 1.99
N HIS A 3 -11.58 -9.73 1.32
CA HIS A 3 -10.76 -8.62 0.87
C HIS A 3 -11.49 -7.28 0.91
N LEU A 4 -10.69 -6.21 0.88
CA LEU A 4 -11.12 -4.83 0.79
C LEU A 4 -10.14 -4.07 -0.11
N ARG A 5 -10.67 -3.20 -0.97
CA ARG A 5 -9.88 -2.39 -1.88
C ARG A 5 -10.15 -0.91 -1.65
N PHE A 6 -9.10 -0.11 -1.74
CA PHE A 6 -9.17 1.35 -1.72
C PHE A 6 -8.52 1.92 -2.97
N ASP A 7 -9.12 2.99 -3.51
CA ASP A 7 -8.43 3.89 -4.41
C ASP A 7 -7.63 4.88 -3.56
N VAL A 8 -6.37 5.11 -3.93
CA VAL A 8 -5.41 5.88 -3.13
C VAL A 8 -5.27 7.29 -3.68
N ALA A 9 -5.47 8.28 -2.82
CA ALA A 9 -5.28 9.70 -3.13
C ALA A 9 -3.83 10.15 -2.96
N THR A 10 -3.17 9.73 -1.88
CA THR A 10 -1.77 10.07 -1.61
C THR A 10 -1.00 8.86 -1.08
N LEU A 11 0.29 8.81 -1.42
CA LEU A 11 1.22 7.79 -0.97
C LEU A 11 2.53 8.48 -0.54
N HIS A 12 3.01 8.14 0.65
CA HIS A 12 4.35 8.47 1.11
C HIS A 12 5.13 7.19 1.43
N VAL A 13 6.40 7.17 1.06
CA VAL A 13 7.36 6.09 1.34
C VAL A 13 8.51 6.71 2.14
N ASP A 14 8.69 6.31 3.39
CA ASP A 14 9.56 6.97 4.38
C ASP A 14 9.35 8.50 4.40
N HIS A 15 8.09 8.92 4.51
CA HIS A 15 7.65 10.32 4.47
C HIS A 15 7.96 11.09 3.17
N LYS A 16 8.52 10.44 2.14
CA LYS A 16 8.71 11.05 0.82
C LYS A 16 7.46 10.83 -0.02
N PRO A 17 6.84 11.90 -0.55
CA PRO A 17 5.66 11.75 -1.38
C PRO A 17 6.01 11.06 -2.71
N VAL A 18 5.13 10.16 -3.14
CA VAL A 18 5.12 9.63 -4.51
C VAL A 18 4.07 10.41 -5.29
N VAL A 19 4.46 11.07 -6.38
CA VAL A 19 3.53 11.85 -7.21
C VAL A 19 2.70 10.90 -8.08
N LEU A 20 1.45 10.65 -7.70
CA LEU A 20 0.60 9.61 -8.28
C LEU A 20 -0.15 10.06 -9.54
N LYS A 21 -0.17 9.20 -10.57
CA LYS A 21 -1.20 9.15 -11.61
C LYS A 21 -2.43 8.39 -11.12
N ALA A 22 -2.18 7.25 -10.47
CA ALA A 22 -3.18 6.41 -9.84
C ALA A 22 -2.49 5.50 -8.81
N ALA A 23 -3.21 5.06 -7.79
CA ALA A 23 -2.75 3.99 -6.92
C ALA A 23 -3.93 3.24 -6.31
N TYR A 24 -3.68 2.00 -5.93
CA TYR A 24 -4.67 1.10 -5.35
C TYR A 24 -4.06 0.37 -4.17
N LEU A 25 -4.83 0.22 -3.10
CA LEU A 25 -4.49 -0.60 -1.96
C LEU A 25 -5.45 -1.80 -1.92
N LEU A 26 -4.89 -3.00 -1.87
CA LEU A 26 -5.63 -4.23 -1.61
C LEU A 26 -5.25 -4.73 -0.22
N VAL A 27 -6.26 -4.99 0.61
CA VAL A 27 -6.10 -5.64 1.91
C VAL A 27 -6.89 -6.93 1.89
N ALA A 28 -6.30 -8.02 2.36
CA ALA A 28 -6.91 -9.34 2.35
C ALA A 28 -6.57 -10.11 3.62
N GLN A 29 -7.49 -10.97 4.03
CA GLN A 29 -7.21 -12.01 5.01
C GLN A 29 -7.13 -13.36 4.30
N GLN A 30 -5.97 -13.99 4.44
CA GLN A 30 -5.75 -15.36 4.00
C GLN A 30 -6.24 -16.34 5.07
N ASP A 31 -6.84 -17.45 4.64
CA ASP A 31 -7.34 -18.48 5.54
C ASP A 31 -6.15 -19.07 6.33
N GLY A 32 -6.24 -19.08 7.66
CA GLY A 32 -5.18 -19.53 8.56
C GLY A 32 -4.15 -18.45 8.95
N SER A 33 -4.23 -17.24 8.41
CA SER A 33 -3.43 -16.08 8.86
C SER A 33 -4.22 -15.23 9.85
N ILE A 34 -3.57 -14.87 10.97
CA ILE A 34 -4.12 -13.89 11.91
C ILE A 34 -3.96 -12.48 11.35
N ASP A 35 -2.83 -12.23 10.68
CA ASP A 35 -2.50 -10.90 10.15
C ASP A 35 -3.13 -10.65 8.78
N LEU A 36 -3.52 -9.38 8.57
CA LEU A 36 -3.95 -8.88 7.27
C LEU A 36 -2.75 -8.77 6.34
N GLN A 37 -2.92 -9.31 5.14
CA GLN A 37 -1.99 -9.12 4.04
C GLN A 37 -2.43 -7.91 3.25
N TRP A 38 -1.48 -7.09 2.78
CA TRP A 38 -1.82 -5.94 1.97
C TRP A 38 -0.76 -5.64 0.92
N GLU A 39 -1.21 -5.06 -0.19
CA GLU A 39 -0.37 -4.66 -1.32
C GLU A 39 -0.83 -3.32 -1.86
N CYS A 40 0.12 -2.40 -2.07
CA CYS A 40 -0.13 -1.11 -2.72
C CYS A 40 0.54 -1.09 -4.09
N LEU A 41 -0.27 -0.86 -5.11
CA LEU A 41 0.12 -0.70 -6.51
C LEU A 41 0.07 0.79 -6.83
N ALA A 42 1.22 1.40 -7.08
CA ALA A 42 1.32 2.83 -7.34
C ALA A 42 1.89 3.10 -8.73
N TYR A 43 1.22 3.97 -9.46
CA TYR A 43 1.59 4.44 -10.79
C TYR A 43 1.96 5.92 -10.67
N GLY A 44 3.26 6.20 -10.60
CA GLY A 44 3.81 7.54 -10.46
C GLY A 44 3.92 8.32 -11.78
N PHE A 45 4.01 9.63 -11.68
CA PHE A 45 4.41 10.51 -12.79
C PHE A 45 5.91 10.44 -13.06
N GLU A 46 6.69 10.31 -12.00
CA GLU A 46 8.15 10.23 -12.08
C GLU A 46 8.59 8.84 -12.54
N SER A 47 9.64 8.77 -13.36
CA SER A 47 10.25 7.51 -13.79
C SER A 47 11.36 7.03 -12.86
N ALA A 48 11.75 7.84 -11.87
CA ALA A 48 12.82 7.51 -10.94
C ALA A 48 12.46 6.24 -10.15
N GLU A 49 13.39 5.30 -10.10
CA GLU A 49 13.20 4.10 -9.29
C GLU A 49 13.42 4.40 -7.81
N ILE A 50 12.54 3.84 -6.98
CA ILE A 50 12.77 3.75 -5.54
C ILE A 50 13.63 2.49 -5.31
N PRO A 51 14.74 2.59 -4.56
CA PRO A 51 15.55 1.41 -4.22
C PRO A 51 14.71 0.30 -3.60
N ARG A 52 15.04 -0.96 -3.86
CA ARG A 52 14.37 -2.08 -3.19
C ARG A 52 14.77 -2.12 -1.72
N GLY A 53 13.81 -2.34 -0.84
CA GLY A 53 14.04 -2.33 0.60
C GLY A 53 12.75 -2.32 1.41
N GLY A 54 12.89 -2.34 2.74
CA GLY A 54 11.81 -2.10 3.67
C GLY A 54 11.61 -0.60 3.89
N TYR A 55 10.36 -0.18 4.01
CA TYR A 55 9.91 1.21 4.13
C TYR A 55 8.73 1.32 5.08
N GLN A 56 8.57 2.49 5.69
CA GLN A 56 7.27 2.89 6.22
C GLN A 56 6.41 3.51 5.13
N VAL A 57 5.16 3.08 5.07
CA VAL A 57 4.20 3.54 4.06
C VAL A 57 3.04 4.24 4.75
N GLU A 58 2.70 5.41 4.23
CA GLU A 58 1.53 6.19 4.64
C GLU A 58 0.66 6.44 3.41
N ILE A 59 -0.62 6.12 3.54
CA ILE A 59 -1.62 6.16 2.47
C ILE A 59 -2.78 7.01 2.96
N VAL A 60 -3.24 7.93 2.11
CA VAL A 60 -4.59 8.51 2.25
C VAL A 60 -5.42 8.01 1.10
N THR A 61 -6.56 7.40 1.39
CA THR A 61 -7.51 6.90 0.39
C THR A 61 -8.33 8.04 -0.21
N LEU A 62 -8.98 7.81 -1.34
CA LEU A 62 -9.80 8.82 -2.01
C LEU A 62 -11.03 9.25 -1.19
N ASP A 63 -11.54 8.37 -0.33
CA ASP A 63 -12.59 8.66 0.66
C ASP A 63 -12.05 9.32 1.96
N GLY A 64 -10.74 9.62 2.02
CA GLY A 64 -10.12 10.41 3.08
C GLY A 64 -9.65 9.62 4.30
N ARG A 65 -9.55 8.29 4.19
CA ARG A 65 -9.06 7.42 5.27
C ARG A 65 -7.53 7.41 5.30
N SER A 66 -6.95 7.53 6.49
CA SER A 66 -5.51 7.36 6.71
C SER A 66 -5.18 5.90 7.04
N ILE A 67 -4.23 5.33 6.30
CA ILE A 67 -3.75 3.96 6.43
C ILE A 67 -2.23 3.97 6.49
N SER A 68 -1.62 3.15 7.35
CA SER A 68 -0.16 3.05 7.40
C SER A 68 0.35 1.68 7.82
N GLY A 69 1.60 1.38 7.49
CA GLY A 69 2.26 0.15 7.91
C GLY A 69 3.63 -0.07 7.25
N PRO A 70 4.44 -0.98 7.80
CA PRO A 70 5.70 -1.39 7.19
C PRO A 70 5.44 -2.19 5.90
N ALA A 71 6.25 -1.93 4.87
CA ALA A 71 6.19 -2.67 3.62
C ALA A 71 7.57 -2.87 2.99
N VAL A 72 7.69 -3.89 2.17
CA VAL A 72 8.83 -4.09 1.28
C VAL A 72 8.46 -3.66 -0.13
N LEU A 73 9.32 -2.84 -0.73
CA LEU A 73 9.23 -2.50 -2.14
C LEU A 73 9.75 -3.67 -2.99
N VAL A 74 8.84 -4.45 -3.55
CA VAL A 74 9.15 -5.66 -4.33
C VAL A 74 9.39 -5.38 -5.80
N ARG A 75 8.88 -4.24 -6.32
CA ARG A 75 9.10 -3.79 -7.69
C ARG A 75 9.05 -2.27 -7.78
N SER A 76 9.96 -1.70 -8.56
CA SER A 76 9.94 -0.30 -8.98
C SER A 76 10.55 -0.22 -10.37
N LEU A 77 9.77 0.22 -11.36
CA LEU A 77 10.22 0.34 -12.75
C LEU A 77 9.34 1.34 -13.51
N ASP A 78 9.94 2.33 -14.15
CA ASP A 78 9.25 3.32 -14.98
C ASP A 78 8.05 3.98 -14.28
N GLY A 79 8.23 4.35 -13.01
CA GLY A 79 7.19 4.93 -12.16
C GLY A 79 6.14 3.95 -11.65
N ASN A 80 6.26 2.66 -11.94
CA ASN A 80 5.37 1.63 -11.39
C ASN A 80 6.02 1.01 -10.15
N HIS A 81 5.37 1.17 -8.99
CA HIS A 81 5.85 0.70 -7.71
C HIS A 81 4.87 -0.31 -7.11
N VAL A 82 5.41 -1.40 -6.55
CA VAL A 82 4.64 -2.41 -5.83
C VAL A 82 5.23 -2.55 -4.44
N LEU A 83 4.44 -2.21 -3.43
CA LEU A 83 4.75 -2.32 -2.02
C LEU A 83 3.91 -3.45 -1.43
N ARG A 84 4.56 -4.40 -0.75
CA ARG A 84 3.90 -5.49 -0.04
C ARG A 84 4.06 -5.31 1.45
N GLY A 85 2.97 -5.40 2.19
CA GLY A 85 2.99 -5.32 3.65
C GLY A 85 3.97 -6.32 4.27
N ASP A 86 4.77 -5.83 5.21
CA ASP A 86 5.76 -6.61 5.98
C ASP A 86 5.50 -6.43 7.48
N GLY A 87 4.22 -6.55 7.86
CA GLY A 87 3.75 -6.36 9.23
C GLY A 87 2.34 -5.78 9.31
N PRO A 88 1.93 -5.33 10.52
CA PRO A 88 0.58 -4.90 10.79
C PRO A 88 0.21 -3.64 10.00
N ILE A 89 -1.03 -3.60 9.52
CA ILE A 89 -1.63 -2.43 8.90
C ILE A 89 -2.51 -1.70 9.92
N VAL A 90 -2.39 -0.37 9.95
CA VAL A 90 -3.21 0.51 10.77
C VAL A 90 -4.23 1.20 9.88
N GLY A 91 -5.47 1.35 10.36
CA GLY A 91 -6.57 2.01 9.63
C GLY A 91 -7.50 1.06 8.87
N VAL A 92 -7.27 -0.25 8.94
CA VAL A 92 -8.16 -1.28 8.38
C VAL A 92 -8.26 -2.46 9.36
N THR A 93 -9.47 -2.97 9.56
CA THR A 93 -9.74 -4.13 10.42
C THR A 93 -10.27 -5.32 9.64
N ALA A 94 -10.14 -6.53 10.18
CA ALA A 94 -10.57 -7.75 9.52
C ALA A 94 -12.10 -7.86 9.34
N ASP A 95 -12.88 -7.15 10.16
CA ASP A 95 -14.34 -7.15 10.12
C ASP A 95 -14.90 -6.35 8.92
N GLU A 96 -14.07 -5.49 8.33
CA GLU A 96 -14.42 -4.69 7.15
C GLU A 96 -14.23 -5.45 5.83
N LEU A 97 -13.61 -6.63 5.87
CA LEU A 97 -13.33 -7.43 4.68
C LEU A 97 -14.60 -8.18 4.23
N SER A 98 -14.90 -8.14 2.93
CA SER A 98 -15.99 -8.90 2.29
C SER A 98 -15.52 -10.20 1.64
#